data_AF-A0A397J0L3-F1
#
_entry.id   AF-A0A397J0L3-F1
#
_cell.length_a   1.000
_cell.length_b   1.000
_cell.length_c   1.000
_cell.angle_alpha   90.00
_cell.angle_beta   90.00
_cell.angle_gamma   90.00
#
_symmetry.space_group_name_H-M   'P 1'
#
loop_
_entity.id
_entity.type
_entity.pdbx_description
1 polymer ?
#
loop_
_entity_poly.entity_id
_entity_poly.type
_entity_poly.pdbx_seq_one_letter_code
_entity_poly.pdbx_strand_id
1 'polypeptide(L)'
;MTFDTPLEDELLILTSNRKHSGHPKNEVWQHFHIIPADSTNGKKDLHSGAACKFCKQKWSNGKTSEMITHLALQCPKPPPPEAKELNL
;
A
#
# COMPACT_ATOMS: atom_id res chain seq x y z
N MET A 1 -40.53 3.16 28.04
CA MET A 1 -39.96 4.32 27.31
C MET A 1 -38.91 4.86 28.25
N THR A 2 -37.62 4.58 28.02
CA THR A 2 -36.71 5.50 27.33
C THR A 2 -35.52 4.69 26.79
N PHE A 3 -34.90 5.26 25.79
CA PHE A 3 -34.17 4.69 24.67
C PHE A 3 -32.67 4.60 24.96
N ASP A 4 -32.07 3.52 24.46
CA ASP A 4 -30.72 3.37 23.89
C ASP A 4 -29.70 4.49 24.07
N THR A 5 -28.48 4.12 24.50
CA THR A 5 -27.25 4.52 23.81
C THR A 5 -26.03 3.67 24.20
N PRO A 6 -25.51 2.80 23.31
CA PRO A 6 -24.13 2.29 23.38
C PRO A 6 -23.20 3.15 22.49
N LEU A 7 -23.41 4.48 22.46
CA LEU A 7 -22.68 5.38 21.55
C LEU A 7 -21.24 5.67 21.99
N GLU A 8 -20.91 5.48 23.27
CA GLU A 8 -19.57 5.77 23.81
C GLU A 8 -18.54 4.68 23.54
N ASP A 9 -18.94 3.40 23.55
CA ASP A 9 -18.05 2.26 23.25
C ASP A 9 -17.76 2.13 21.73
N GLU A 10 -18.77 2.36 20.88
CA GLU A 10 -18.60 2.33 19.41
C GLU A 10 -17.72 3.49 18.89
N LEU A 11 -17.77 4.67 19.54
CA LEU A 11 -16.92 5.82 19.20
C LEU A 11 -15.44 5.58 19.54
N LEU A 12 -15.15 4.81 20.60
CA LEU A 12 -13.76 4.43 20.95
C LEU A 12 -13.17 3.46 19.92
N ILE A 13 -13.99 2.55 19.37
CA ILE A 13 -13.58 1.63 18.30
C ILE A 13 -13.34 2.40 16.99
N LEU A 14 -14.18 3.40 16.67
CA LEU A 14 -14.03 4.21 15.45
C LEU A 14 -12.82 5.18 15.48
N THR A 15 -12.39 5.62 16.67
CA THR A 15 -11.31 6.60 16.85
C THR A 15 -9.93 5.97 17.08
N SER A 16 -9.87 4.73 17.57
CA SER A 16 -8.61 4.00 17.79
C SER A 16 -7.86 3.62 16.50
N ASN A 17 -8.57 3.50 15.37
CA ASN A 17 -7.95 3.18 14.08
C ASN A 17 -7.24 4.35 13.38
N ARG A 18 -7.17 5.53 14.00
CA ARG A 18 -6.50 6.73 13.45
C ARG A 18 -5.20 7.06 14.16
N LYS A 19 -4.35 6.08 14.43
CA LYS A 19 -2.96 6.35 14.86
C LYS A 19 -1.98 5.38 14.22
N HIS A 20 -1.56 5.69 13.00
CA HIS A 20 -0.16 5.51 12.60
C HIS A 20 0.37 6.84 12.07
N SER A 21 0.76 7.67 13.04
CA SER A 21 1.66 8.81 12.89
C SER A 21 2.96 8.41 12.18
N GLY A 22 3.32 9.13 11.11
CA GLY A 22 4.65 9.17 10.49
C GLY A 22 4.87 8.13 9.38
N HIS A 23 4.60 8.49 8.13
CA HIS A 23 5.00 7.84 6.86
C HIS A 23 5.07 6.27 6.87
N PRO A 24 4.12 5.56 6.24
CA PRO A 24 4.15 4.10 6.21
C PRO A 24 5.40 3.60 5.48
N LYS A 25 6.24 2.80 6.16
CA LYS A 25 7.49 2.18 5.63
C LYS A 25 7.35 1.42 4.30
N ASN A 26 6.12 1.22 3.81
CA ASN A 26 5.77 0.48 2.61
C ASN A 26 5.00 1.32 1.57
N GLU A 27 5.16 2.65 1.54
CA GLU A 27 4.42 3.54 0.62
C GLU A 27 4.50 3.07 -0.84
N VAL A 28 5.71 2.80 -1.35
CA VAL A 28 5.86 2.33 -2.74
C VAL A 28 5.16 0.99 -2.97
N TRP A 29 5.21 0.07 -2.00
CA TRP A 29 4.60 -1.26 -2.10
C TRP A 29 3.07 -1.19 -2.19
N GLN A 30 2.43 -0.11 -1.76
CA GLN A 30 0.99 0.09 -1.95
C GLN A 30 0.60 0.15 -3.44
N HIS A 31 1.55 0.44 -4.33
CA HIS A 31 1.34 0.50 -5.77
C HIS A 31 1.68 -0.80 -6.52
N PHE A 32 2.10 -1.85 -5.80
CA PHE A 32 2.55 -3.11 -6.39
C PHE A 32 1.87 -4.32 -5.72
N HIS A 33 1.68 -5.39 -6.48
CA HIS A 33 1.39 -6.72 -5.93
C HIS A 33 2.70 -7.42 -5.59
N ILE A 34 2.75 -8.10 -4.46
CA ILE A 34 3.89 -8.94 -4.07
C ILE A 34 3.80 -10.25 -4.88
N ILE A 35 4.91 -10.62 -5.53
CA ILE A 35 5.05 -11.92 -6.19
C ILE A 35 5.89 -12.79 -5.25
N PRO A 36 5.36 -13.92 -4.74
CA PRO A 36 6.16 -14.83 -3.93
C PRO A 36 7.30 -15.39 -4.78
N ALA A 37 8.49 -15.55 -4.19
CA ALA A 37 9.56 -16.24 -4.88
C ALA A 37 9.20 -17.73 -5.01
N ASP A 38 9.30 -18.27 -6.23
CA ASP A 38 9.11 -19.69 -6.47
C ASP A 38 10.13 -20.48 -5.65
N SER A 39 9.67 -21.15 -4.59
CA SER A 39 10.52 -21.82 -3.60
C SER A 39 11.15 -23.12 -4.13
N THR A 40 11.09 -23.34 -5.44
CA THR A 40 11.41 -24.59 -6.15
C THR A 40 12.89 -24.95 -6.06
N ASN A 41 13.76 -23.98 -5.81
CA ASN A 41 15.15 -24.23 -5.46
C ASN A 41 15.28 -23.82 -3.99
N GLY A 42 15.64 -24.73 -3.08
CA GLY A 42 15.76 -24.50 -1.63
C GLY A 42 16.78 -23.43 -1.19
N LYS A 43 17.14 -22.50 -2.08
CA LYS A 43 17.79 -21.24 -1.80
C LYS A 43 16.72 -20.22 -1.45
N LYS A 44 16.78 -19.75 -0.22
CA LYS A 44 16.00 -18.64 0.32
C LYS A 44 16.47 -17.34 -0.34
N ASP A 45 16.34 -17.21 -1.66
CA ASP A 45 16.62 -15.96 -2.35
C ASP A 45 15.58 -14.94 -1.85
N LEU A 46 16.12 -14.04 -1.02
CA LEU A 46 15.50 -13.46 0.17
C LEU A 46 14.45 -12.37 -0.12
N HIS A 47 14.09 -12.16 -1.38
CA HIS A 47 13.33 -11.00 -1.79
C HIS A 47 12.15 -11.41 -2.67
N SER A 48 10.95 -11.04 -2.23
CA SER A 48 9.74 -11.19 -3.04
C SER A 48 9.83 -10.32 -4.29
N GLY A 49 9.30 -10.83 -5.40
CA GLY A 49 9.09 -10.03 -6.61
C GLY A 49 7.99 -9.00 -6.43
N ALA A 50 7.83 -8.15 -7.44
CA ALA A 50 6.81 -7.11 -7.45
C ALA A 50 6.13 -7.04 -8.82
N ALA A 51 4.84 -6.70 -8.86
CA ALA A 51 4.11 -6.36 -10.09
C ALA A 51 3.41 -5.01 -9.94
N CYS A 52 3.62 -4.07 -10.87
CA CYS A 52 2.96 -2.77 -10.82
C CYS A 52 1.44 -2.93 -10.99
N LYS A 53 0.66 -2.33 -10.10
CA LYS A 53 -0.81 -2.39 -10.16
C LYS A 53 -1.38 -1.71 -11.40
N PHE A 54 -0.68 -0.71 -11.94
CA PHE A 54 -1.14 0.13 -13.04
C PHE A 54 -0.82 -0.44 -14.42
N CYS A 55 0.47 -0.68 -14.71
CA CYS A 55 0.89 -1.17 -16.04
C CYS A 55 1.18 -2.67 -16.10
N LYS A 56 1.07 -3.38 -14.96
CA LYS A 56 1.31 -4.83 -14.84
C LYS A 56 2.75 -5.30 -15.12
N GLN A 57 3.71 -4.38 -15.25
CA GLN A 57 5.15 -4.72 -15.31
C GLN A 57 5.57 -5.50 -14.07
N LYS A 58 6.45 -6.51 -14.23
CA LYS A 58 6.88 -7.43 -13.17
C LYS A 58 8.39 -7.41 -13.00
N TRP A 59 8.83 -7.61 -11.76
CA TRP A 59 10.23 -7.78 -11.37
C TRP A 59 10.36 -9.02 -10.49
N SER A 60 11.44 -9.78 -10.67
CA SER A 60 11.76 -10.93 -9.83
C SER A 60 12.18 -10.53 -8.41
N ASN A 61 12.65 -9.30 -8.22
CA ASN A 61 13.01 -8.74 -6.92
C ASN A 61 12.42 -7.32 -6.80
N GLY A 62 11.57 -7.09 -5.80
CA GLY A 62 10.99 -5.77 -5.53
C GLY A 62 12.00 -4.82 -4.88
N LYS A 63 12.92 -4.27 -5.67
CA LYS A 63 13.79 -3.19 -5.22
C LYS A 63 13.03 -1.87 -5.17
N THR A 64 12.97 -1.25 -3.99
CA THR A 64 12.27 0.03 -3.77
C THR A 64 12.69 1.13 -4.76
N SER A 65 13.99 1.26 -5.07
CA SER A 65 14.47 2.28 -6.01
C SER A 65 13.96 2.07 -7.44
N GLU A 66 13.90 0.82 -7.91
CA GLU A 66 13.36 0.47 -9.23
C GLU A 66 11.85 0.71 -9.28
N MET A 67 11.14 0.40 -8.20
CA MET A 67 9.71 0.66 -8.06
C MET A 67 9.38 2.16 -8.05
N ILE A 68 10.15 2.98 -7.32
CA ILE A 68 9.97 4.45 -7.29
C ILE A 68 10.25 5.03 -8.68
N THR A 69 11.37 4.66 -9.30
CA THR A 69 11.73 5.13 -10.65
C THR A 69 10.68 4.73 -11.67
N HIS A 70 10.11 3.53 -11.53
CA HIS A 70 9.02 3.09 -12.37
C HIS A 70 7.79 4.00 -12.24
N LEU A 71 7.31 4.26 -11.02
CA LEU A 71 6.16 5.13 -10.79
C LEU A 71 6.39 6.56 -11.32
N ALA A 72 7.60 7.10 -11.13
CA ALA A 72 7.91 8.48 -11.47
C ALA A 72 8.09 8.72 -12.98
N LEU A 73 8.71 7.78 -13.70
CA LEU A 73 9.21 8.03 -15.06
C LEU A 73 8.73 7.05 -16.12
N GLN A 74 8.37 5.82 -15.75
CA GLN A 74 8.19 4.74 -16.72
C GLN A 74 6.77 4.19 -16.76
N CYS A 75 5.99 4.38 -15.71
CA CYS A 75 4.61 3.91 -15.67
C CYS A 75 3.78 4.81 -16.60
N PRO A 76 3.18 4.28 -17.69
CA PRO A 76 2.42 5.08 -18.64
C PRO A 76 1.09 5.64 -18.07
N LYS A 77 0.67 5.15 -16.89
CA LYS A 77 -0.54 5.60 -16.19
C LYS A 77 -0.28 5.58 -14.68
N PRO A 78 0.55 6.48 -14.14
CA PRO A 78 0.68 6.59 -12.70
C PRO A 78 -0.68 6.99 -12.11
N PRO A 79 -0.97 6.65 -10.84
CA PRO A 79 -2.18 7.11 -10.20
C PRO A 79 -2.17 8.65 -10.26
N PRO A 80 -3.30 9.30 -10.57
CA PRO A 80 -3.41 10.73 -10.36
C PRO A 80 -2.94 11.03 -8.93
N PRO A 81 -2.09 12.04 -8.70
CA PRO A 81 -1.82 12.47 -7.34
C PRO A 81 -3.19 12.76 -6.73
N GLU A 82 -3.57 12.04 -5.67
CA GLU A 82 -4.86 12.24 -5.00
C GLU A 82 -4.96 13.74 -4.67
N ALA A 83 -5.75 14.46 -5.48
CA ALA A 83 -6.07 15.83 -5.25
C ALA A 83 -6.88 15.80 -3.97
N LYS A 84 -6.21 16.15 -2.87
CA LYS A 84 -6.85 16.40 -1.59
C LYS A 84 -7.75 17.59 -1.87
N GLU A 85 -9.01 17.31 -2.20
CA GLU A 85 -10.03 18.32 -2.36
C GLU A 85 -10.08 19.05 -1.01
N LEU A 86 -9.42 20.21 -0.97
CA LEU A 86 -9.68 21.25 0.00
C LEU A 86 -11.14 21.64 -0.22
N ASN A 87 -12.03 20.92 0.47
CA ASN A 87 -13.41 21.32 0.61
C ASN A 87 -13.39 22.65 1.38
N LEU A 88 -13.49 23.74 0.61
CA LEU A 88 -13.72 25.11 1.06
C LEU A 88 -15.11 25.22 1.67
#